data_AF-A0A3B8VY31-F1
#
_entry.id   AF-A0A3B8VY31-F1
#
_cell.length_a   1.000
_cell.length_b   1.000
_cell.length_c   1.000
_cell.angle_alpha   90.00
_cell.angle_beta   90.00
_cell.angle_gamma   90.00
#
_symmetry.space_group_name_H-M   'P 1'
#
loop_
_entity.id
_entity.type
_entity.pdbx_description
1 polymer ?
#
loop_
_entity_poly.entity_id
_entity_poly.type
_entity_poly.pdbx_seq_one_letter_code
_entity_poly.pdbx_strand_id
1 'polypeptide(L)'
;QQIDCALLHTALWANVADVVASLKDRAAMPRNDRTQAANPLFNFYETKGGKWVKLVMIQSDRFWEGFCRALGLERLIADLRFDSHMARTENSADLRQLITDRFMERTQDEWASPLDEGRCIWAPVQTLDEIIGDPQVIANEFTTTMEPPENGEFQFVTVLMRFHRTPTEVAELAAELGQHTETVLLDLGCSWDDITRLKDRGAII
;
A
#
# COMPACT_ATOMS: atom_id res chain seq x y z
N GLN A 1 16.50 17.98 -23.30
CA GLN A 1 16.94 17.67 -21.93
C GLN A 1 17.34 16.20 -21.86
N GLN A 2 18.33 15.85 -21.05
CA GLN A 2 18.65 14.45 -20.71
C GLN A 2 18.10 14.16 -19.30
N ILE A 3 17.52 12.99 -19.09
CA ILE A 3 16.98 12.55 -17.79
C ILE A 3 17.62 11.20 -17.45
N ASP A 4 18.32 11.15 -16.33
CA ASP A 4 18.93 9.92 -15.82
C ASP A 4 18.15 9.40 -14.59
N CYS A 5 17.88 8.10 -14.54
CA CYS A 5 17.22 7.45 -13.41
C CYS A 5 17.95 6.15 -13.07
N ALA A 6 18.42 6.02 -11.83
CA ALA A 6 19.09 4.83 -11.34
C ALA A 6 18.17 4.06 -10.39
N LEU A 7 18.07 2.73 -10.55
CA LEU A 7 17.24 1.88 -9.68
C LEU A 7 17.55 2.08 -8.20
N LEU A 8 18.84 2.22 -7.85
CA LEU A 8 19.25 2.48 -6.47
C LEU A 8 18.75 3.84 -5.97
N HIS A 9 18.79 4.89 -6.79
CA HIS A 9 18.30 6.21 -6.39
C HIS A 9 16.78 6.20 -6.18
N THR A 10 16.04 5.50 -7.05
CA THR A 10 14.59 5.28 -6.87
C THR A 10 14.29 4.54 -5.58
N ALA A 11 15.07 3.50 -5.26
CA ALA A 11 14.91 2.76 -4.00
C ALA A 11 15.21 3.63 -2.76
N LEU A 12 16.27 4.45 -2.81
CA LEU A 12 16.57 5.39 -1.73
C LEU A 12 15.46 6.43 -1.54
N TRP A 13 14.88 6.92 -2.65
CA TRP A 13 13.78 7.88 -2.61
C TRP A 13 12.49 7.26 -2.06
N ALA A 14 12.15 6.05 -2.49
CA ALA A 14 10.98 5.32 -1.97
C ALA A 14 11.08 5.02 -0.46
N ASN A 15 12.29 4.98 0.09
CA ASN A 15 12.58 4.75 1.51
C ASN A 15 13.17 5.99 2.19
N VAL A 16 12.86 7.20 1.70
CA VAL A 16 13.54 8.44 2.09
C VAL A 16 13.54 8.70 3.60
N ALA A 17 12.46 8.39 4.31
CA ALA A 17 12.37 8.61 5.75
C ALA A 17 13.45 7.82 6.52
N ASP A 18 13.57 6.53 6.23
CA ASP A 18 14.54 5.65 6.88
C ASP A 18 15.98 5.96 6.44
N VAL A 19 16.16 6.31 5.16
CA VAL A 19 17.46 6.73 4.63
C VAL A 19 17.93 8.01 5.32
N VAL A 20 17.07 9.03 5.46
CA VAL A 20 17.43 10.31 6.12
C VAL A 20 17.78 10.10 7.59
N ALA A 21 17.01 9.30 8.32
CA ALA A 21 17.34 8.96 9.70
C ALA A 21 18.67 8.17 9.79
N SER A 22 18.92 7.24 8.88
CA SER A 22 20.19 6.49 8.83
C SER A 22 21.39 7.38 8.47
N LEU A 23 21.20 8.41 7.63
CA LEU A 23 22.23 9.40 7.32
C LEU A 23 22.63 10.23 8.55
N LYS A 24 21.67 10.52 9.44
CA LYS A 24 21.88 11.24 10.69
C LYS A 24 22.58 10.36 11.74
N ASP A 25 22.00 9.20 12.03
CA ASP A 25 22.41 8.40 13.20
C ASP A 25 23.53 7.40 12.87
N ARG A 26 23.78 7.14 11.57
CA ARG A 26 24.77 6.17 11.05
C ARG A 26 24.64 4.78 11.69
N ALA A 27 23.44 4.45 12.13
CA ALA A 27 23.10 3.20 12.77
C ALA A 27 22.18 2.36 11.87
N ALA A 28 22.21 1.04 12.07
CA ALA A 28 21.25 0.16 11.43
C ALA A 28 19.85 0.46 11.96
N MET A 29 18.90 0.67 11.06
CA MET A 29 17.50 0.72 11.44
C MET A 29 17.06 -0.64 11.99
N PRO A 30 16.52 -0.70 13.21
CA PRO A 30 16.03 -1.95 13.75
C PRO A 30 14.86 -2.46 12.90
N ARG A 31 14.78 -3.78 12.71
CA ARG A 31 13.59 -4.38 12.12
C ARG A 31 12.43 -4.22 13.09
N ASN A 32 11.28 -3.79 12.57
CA ASN A 32 10.07 -3.68 13.38
C ASN A 32 9.54 -5.08 13.71
N ASP A 33 9.73 -5.51 14.95
CA ASP A 33 9.11 -6.72 15.50
C ASP A 33 7.86 -6.33 16.30
N ARG A 34 6.70 -6.81 15.86
CA ARG A 34 5.40 -6.53 16.50
C ARG A 34 5.36 -6.97 17.97
N THR A 35 6.16 -7.97 18.35
CA THR A 35 6.21 -8.49 19.73
C THR A 35 7.01 -7.58 20.66
N GLN A 36 7.83 -6.69 20.09
CA GLN A 36 8.75 -5.78 20.78
C GLN A 36 8.39 -4.31 20.54
N ALA A 37 7.22 -4.01 19.98
CA ALA A 37 6.83 -2.65 19.61
C ALA A 37 6.77 -1.71 20.83
N ALA A 38 7.66 -0.71 20.87
CA ALA A 38 7.78 0.24 21.96
C ALA A 38 6.49 1.03 22.22
N ASN A 39 5.79 1.45 21.16
CA ASN A 39 4.46 2.04 21.25
C ASN A 39 3.40 0.99 20.86
N PRO A 40 2.64 0.43 21.82
CA PRO A 40 1.58 -0.54 21.51
C PRO A 40 0.47 0.02 20.60
N LEU A 41 0.27 1.33 20.60
CA LEU A 41 -0.71 2.01 19.72
C LEU A 41 -0.18 2.25 18.29
N PHE A 42 1.04 1.79 17.99
CA PHE A 42 1.65 1.78 16.66
C PHE A 42 2.09 0.36 16.29
N ASN A 43 1.16 -0.58 16.22
CA ASN A 43 1.48 -2.01 16.10
C ASN A 43 0.44 -2.79 15.28
N PHE A 44 0.78 -4.04 14.94
CA PHE A 44 -0.13 -5.00 14.33
C PHE A 44 -0.70 -5.93 15.39
N TYR A 45 -2.01 -6.16 15.34
CA TYR A 45 -2.72 -7.08 16.25
C TYR A 45 -3.59 -8.05 15.46
N GLU A 46 -3.53 -9.32 15.84
CA GLU A 46 -4.42 -10.35 15.34
C GLU A 46 -5.78 -10.19 16.01
N THR A 47 -6.84 -10.41 15.24
CA THR A 47 -8.22 -10.40 15.70
C THR A 47 -8.79 -11.81 15.67
N LYS A 48 -9.99 -11.99 16.23
CA LYS A 48 -10.69 -13.26 16.13
C LYS A 48 -10.84 -13.69 14.66
N GLY A 49 -10.45 -14.92 14.36
CA GLY A 49 -10.53 -15.47 13.00
C GLY A 49 -9.28 -15.25 12.15
N GLY A 50 -8.19 -14.74 12.72
CA GLY A 50 -6.86 -14.72 12.08
C GLY A 50 -6.58 -13.54 11.15
N LYS A 51 -7.53 -12.61 11.02
CA LYS A 51 -7.33 -11.32 10.33
C LYS A 51 -6.65 -10.32 11.26
N TRP A 52 -5.97 -9.33 10.69
CA TRP A 52 -5.12 -8.42 11.44
C TRP A 52 -5.54 -6.96 11.29
N VAL A 53 -5.33 -6.15 12.33
CA VAL A 53 -5.45 -4.69 12.25
C VAL A 53 -4.09 -4.04 12.46
N LYS A 54 -3.86 -2.91 11.79
CA LYS A 54 -2.71 -2.04 12.03
C LYS A 54 -3.18 -0.77 12.74
N LEU A 55 -2.62 -0.49 13.92
CA LEU A 55 -2.75 0.79 14.60
C LEU A 55 -1.60 1.73 14.21
N VAL A 56 -1.91 3.01 14.02
CA VAL A 56 -0.98 4.06 13.53
C VAL A 56 -1.06 5.33 14.38
N MET A 57 -1.14 5.19 15.70
CA MET A 57 -1.26 6.32 16.62
C MET A 57 0.10 6.64 17.28
N ILE A 58 0.96 7.34 16.54
CA ILE A 58 2.32 7.73 16.98
C ILE A 58 2.25 8.60 18.25
N GLN A 59 1.34 9.58 18.28
CA GLN A 59 1.11 10.46 19.43
C GLN A 59 0.18 9.77 20.45
N SER A 60 0.64 8.68 21.09
CA SER A 60 -0.27 7.82 21.88
C SER A 60 -1.05 8.56 22.98
N ASP A 61 -0.51 9.63 23.58
CA ASP A 61 -1.23 10.45 24.57
C ASP A 61 -2.51 11.08 24.01
N ARG A 62 -2.45 11.57 22.78
CA ARG A 62 -3.58 12.23 22.11
C ARG A 62 -4.75 11.27 21.90
N PHE A 63 -4.46 9.99 21.68
CA PHE A 63 -5.45 8.99 21.30
C PHE A 63 -5.82 8.03 22.44
N TRP A 64 -5.11 8.09 23.57
CA TRP A 64 -5.19 7.09 24.63
C TRP A 64 -6.61 6.89 25.17
N GLU A 65 -7.29 7.98 25.51
CA GLU A 65 -8.65 7.91 26.07
C GLU A 65 -9.66 7.31 25.08
N GLY A 66 -9.63 7.75 23.82
CA GLY A 66 -10.51 7.22 22.77
C GLY A 66 -10.25 5.76 22.49
N PHE A 67 -8.97 5.36 22.44
CA PHE A 67 -8.55 3.97 22.29
C PHE A 67 -8.99 3.08 23.46
N CYS A 68 -8.82 3.53 24.70
CA CYS A 68 -9.27 2.79 25.87
C CYS A 68 -10.78 2.56 25.83
N ARG A 69 -11.58 3.58 25.49
CA ARG A 69 -13.03 3.42 25.34
C ARG A 69 -13.39 2.45 24.21
N ALA A 70 -12.74 2.57 23.06
CA ALA A 70 -12.97 1.67 21.92
C ALA A 70 -12.78 0.20 22.31
N LEU A 71 -11.74 -0.10 23.08
CA LEU A 71 -11.42 -1.46 23.52
C LEU A 71 -12.12 -1.88 24.82
N GLY A 72 -12.89 -1.03 25.50
CA GLY A 72 -13.45 -1.33 26.83
C GLY A 72 -12.38 -1.49 27.93
N LEU A 73 -11.33 -0.69 27.84
CA LEU A 73 -10.17 -0.64 28.73
C LEU A 73 -10.10 0.69 29.50
N GLU A 74 -11.24 1.34 29.77
CA GLU A 74 -11.33 2.67 30.39
C GLU A 74 -10.64 2.74 31.75
N ARG A 75 -10.60 1.62 32.49
CA ARG A 75 -9.86 1.50 33.76
C ARG A 75 -8.36 1.81 33.61
N LEU A 76 -7.79 1.66 32.41
CA LEU A 76 -6.38 1.92 32.14
C LEU A 76 -6.07 3.40 31.90
N ILE A 77 -7.10 4.25 31.69
CA ILE A 77 -6.90 5.68 31.42
C ILE A 77 -6.17 6.36 32.58
N ALA A 78 -6.51 6.00 33.82
CA ALA A 78 -5.92 6.54 35.04
C ALA A 78 -4.92 5.56 35.72
N ASP A 79 -4.60 4.43 35.09
CA ASP A 79 -3.59 3.49 35.62
C ASP A 79 -2.21 4.12 35.41
N LEU A 80 -1.46 4.36 36.49
CA LEU A 80 -0.13 5.00 36.47
C LEU A 80 0.89 4.24 35.59
N ARG A 81 0.65 2.96 35.28
CA ARG A 81 1.49 2.21 34.34
C ARG A 81 1.29 2.63 32.89
N PHE A 82 0.18 3.28 32.57
CA PHE A 82 -0.25 3.57 31.20
C PHE A 82 -0.75 5.02 30.99
N ASP A 83 -0.62 5.89 31.98
CA ASP A 83 -1.18 7.26 31.96
C ASP A 83 -0.46 8.22 30.99
N SER A 84 0.74 7.86 30.55
CA SER A 84 1.57 8.68 29.65
C SER A 84 2.26 7.82 28.59
N HIS A 85 2.70 8.47 27.50
CA HIS A 85 3.43 7.80 26.42
C HIS A 85 4.65 7.05 26.93
N MET A 86 5.41 7.67 27.84
CA MET A 86 6.61 7.09 28.42
C MET A 86 6.27 5.89 29.31
N ALA A 87 5.26 6.01 30.18
CA ALA A 87 4.81 4.89 31.02
C ALA A 87 4.32 3.70 30.17
N ARG A 88 3.55 3.96 29.11
CA ARG A 88 3.11 2.92 28.15
C ARG A 88 4.27 2.28 27.40
N THR A 89 5.36 3.00 27.18
CA THR A 89 6.57 2.46 26.52
C THR A 89 7.33 1.55 27.47
N GLU A 90 7.52 1.97 28.73
CA GLU A 90 8.16 1.18 29.79
C GLU A 90 7.37 -0.10 30.10
N ASN A 91 6.04 -0.01 30.13
CA ASN A 91 5.13 -1.13 30.41
C ASN A 91 4.56 -1.74 29.12
N SER A 92 5.26 -1.58 28.00
CA SER A 92 4.73 -1.92 26.67
C SER A 92 4.42 -3.40 26.50
N ALA A 93 5.19 -4.30 27.14
CA ALA A 93 4.93 -5.73 27.09
C ALA A 93 3.56 -6.10 27.68
N ASP A 94 3.27 -5.63 28.89
CA ASP A 94 2.00 -5.85 29.58
C ASP A 94 0.84 -5.23 28.78
N LEU A 95 1.01 -4.00 28.29
CA LEU A 95 -0.01 -3.33 27.50
C LEU A 95 -0.27 -4.05 26.17
N ARG A 96 0.77 -4.53 25.47
CA ARG A 96 0.60 -5.32 24.25
C ARG A 96 -0.20 -6.58 24.50
N GLN A 97 0.05 -7.28 25.61
CA GLN A 97 -0.72 -8.47 25.95
C GLN A 97 -2.19 -8.14 26.17
N LEU A 98 -2.49 -7.11 26.98
CA LEU A 98 -3.87 -6.67 27.21
C LEU A 98 -4.58 -6.31 25.90
N ILE A 99 -3.93 -5.55 25.02
CA ILE A 99 -4.49 -5.17 23.73
C ILE A 99 -4.71 -6.40 22.84
N THR A 100 -3.76 -7.34 22.82
CA THR A 100 -3.88 -8.60 22.06
C THR A 100 -5.08 -9.40 22.54
N ASP A 101 -5.24 -9.58 23.85
CA ASP A 101 -6.36 -10.31 24.43
C ASP A 101 -7.70 -9.67 24.01
N ARG A 102 -7.79 -8.34 24.05
CA ARG A 102 -8.99 -7.63 23.59
C ARG A 102 -9.25 -7.87 22.10
N PHE A 103 -8.27 -7.69 21.22
CA PHE A 103 -8.48 -7.86 19.79
C PHE A 103 -8.95 -9.29 19.42
N MET A 104 -8.54 -10.31 20.18
CA MET A 104 -8.97 -11.70 19.99
C MET A 104 -10.44 -11.97 20.34
N GLU A 105 -11.15 -11.06 20.99
CA GLU A 105 -12.56 -11.26 21.38
C GLU A 105 -13.54 -11.05 20.21
N ARG A 106 -13.17 -10.24 19.22
CA ARG A 106 -14.03 -9.83 18.09
C ARG A 106 -13.28 -9.93 16.77
N THR A 107 -14.02 -10.06 15.68
CA THR A 107 -13.44 -10.08 14.33
C THR A 107 -12.94 -8.69 13.93
N GLN A 108 -12.11 -8.62 12.89
CA GLN A 108 -11.64 -7.36 12.30
C GLN A 108 -12.80 -6.40 11.96
N ASP A 109 -13.88 -6.90 11.35
CA ASP A 109 -15.04 -6.08 10.96
C ASP A 109 -15.80 -5.55 12.18
N GLU A 110 -15.94 -6.37 13.23
CA GLU A 110 -16.60 -5.99 14.48
C GLU A 110 -15.82 -4.90 15.25
N TRP A 111 -14.51 -4.77 15.00
CA TRP A 111 -13.68 -3.71 15.57
C TRP A 111 -13.78 -2.38 14.84
N ALA A 112 -14.37 -2.33 13.64
CA ALA A 112 -14.37 -1.11 12.84
C ALA A 112 -15.10 0.05 13.53
N SER A 113 -16.38 -0.13 13.88
CA SER A 113 -17.20 0.93 14.51
C SER A 113 -16.59 1.44 15.83
N PRO A 114 -16.19 0.56 16.79
CA PRO A 114 -15.60 1.03 18.04
C PRO A 114 -14.30 1.83 17.85
N LEU A 115 -13.43 1.40 16.93
CA LEU A 115 -12.17 2.10 16.65
C LEU A 115 -12.40 3.45 15.98
N ASP A 116 -13.35 3.53 15.03
CA ASP A 116 -13.73 4.77 14.36
C ASP A 116 -14.38 5.77 15.32
N GLU A 117 -15.31 5.31 16.16
CA GLU A 117 -15.95 6.11 17.22
C GLU A 117 -14.92 6.61 18.25
N GLY A 118 -13.92 5.76 18.58
CA GLY A 118 -12.77 6.12 19.40
C GLY A 118 -11.80 7.11 18.73
N ARG A 119 -12.02 7.46 17.46
CA ARG A 119 -11.13 8.26 16.61
C ARG A 119 -9.71 7.67 16.54
N CYS A 120 -9.61 6.35 16.60
CA CYS A 120 -8.34 5.65 16.45
C CYS A 120 -7.88 5.74 14.99
N ILE A 121 -6.57 5.86 14.79
CA ILE A 121 -5.98 5.72 13.45
C ILE A 121 -5.64 4.25 13.26
N TRP A 122 -6.41 3.55 12.44
CA TRP A 122 -6.27 2.13 12.19
C TRP A 122 -6.62 1.77 10.74
N ALA A 123 -6.25 0.56 10.33
CA ALA A 123 -6.66 -0.04 9.07
C ALA A 123 -6.71 -1.58 9.17
N PRO A 124 -7.59 -2.25 8.40
CA PRO A 124 -7.48 -3.68 8.19
C PRO A 124 -6.20 -4.01 7.42
N VAL A 125 -5.54 -5.11 7.80
CA VAL A 125 -4.47 -5.70 7.00
C VAL A 125 -5.14 -6.66 6.02
N GLN A 126 -5.23 -6.23 4.76
CA GLN A 126 -5.89 -6.99 3.69
C GLN A 126 -4.89 -7.83 2.90
N THR A 127 -5.33 -8.99 2.42
CA THR A 127 -4.62 -9.76 1.40
C THR A 127 -4.89 -9.20 0.01
N LEU A 128 -4.09 -9.60 -0.99
CA LEU A 128 -4.25 -9.09 -2.35
C LEU A 128 -5.60 -9.48 -2.98
N ASP A 129 -6.11 -10.67 -2.65
CA ASP A 129 -7.43 -11.15 -3.09
C ASP A 129 -8.60 -10.46 -2.38
N GLU A 130 -8.39 -9.89 -1.20
CA GLU A 130 -9.38 -9.03 -0.54
C GLU A 130 -9.41 -7.64 -1.17
N ILE A 131 -8.22 -7.07 -1.46
CA ILE A 131 -8.10 -5.70 -2.02
C ILE A 131 -8.85 -5.55 -3.34
N ILE A 132 -8.83 -6.57 -4.22
CA ILE A 132 -9.52 -6.49 -5.53
C ILE A 132 -11.04 -6.33 -5.41
N GLY A 133 -11.62 -6.72 -4.27
CA GLY A 133 -13.04 -6.55 -3.94
C GLY A 133 -13.32 -5.38 -3.00
N ASP A 134 -12.31 -4.57 -2.65
CA ASP A 134 -12.47 -3.47 -1.70
C ASP A 134 -13.45 -2.41 -2.25
N PRO A 135 -14.41 -1.92 -1.43
CA PRO A 135 -15.35 -0.88 -1.85
C PRO A 135 -14.69 0.37 -2.44
N GLN A 136 -13.50 0.76 -1.96
CA GLN A 136 -12.72 1.87 -2.52
C GLN A 136 -12.14 1.52 -3.89
N VAL A 137 -11.66 0.30 -4.10
CA VAL A 137 -11.16 -0.15 -5.42
C VAL A 137 -12.28 -0.10 -6.47
N ILE A 138 -13.47 -0.58 -6.10
CA ILE A 138 -14.64 -0.58 -6.97
C ILE A 138 -15.15 0.85 -7.20
N ALA A 139 -15.37 1.63 -6.14
CA ALA A 139 -15.96 2.97 -6.24
C ALA A 139 -15.08 3.98 -6.99
N ASN A 140 -13.76 3.76 -6.99
CA ASN A 140 -12.82 4.65 -7.67
C ASN A 140 -12.30 4.09 -9.00
N GLU A 141 -12.80 2.93 -9.45
CA GLU A 141 -12.40 2.29 -10.72
C GLU A 141 -10.87 2.08 -10.80
N PHE A 142 -10.26 1.62 -9.71
CA PHE A 142 -8.80 1.37 -9.66
C PHE A 142 -8.36 0.15 -10.49
N THR A 143 -9.32 -0.66 -10.93
CA THR A 143 -9.11 -1.74 -11.89
C THR A 143 -10.06 -1.57 -13.07
N THR A 144 -9.65 -2.07 -14.23
CA THR A 144 -10.48 -2.10 -15.43
C THR A 144 -10.31 -3.42 -16.16
N THR A 145 -11.33 -3.80 -16.94
CA THR A 145 -11.33 -4.98 -17.80
C THR A 145 -11.08 -4.57 -19.25
N MET A 146 -10.30 -5.35 -19.98
CA MET A 146 -10.22 -5.32 -21.44
C MET A 146 -10.55 -6.70 -22.00
N GLU A 147 -11.11 -6.76 -23.20
CA GLU A 147 -11.47 -7.99 -23.91
C GLU A 147 -10.51 -8.23 -25.11
N PRO A 148 -9.40 -8.94 -24.89
CA PRO A 148 -8.62 -9.53 -25.97
C PRO A 148 -9.46 -10.42 -26.90
N PRO A 149 -9.32 -10.29 -28.23
CA PRO A 149 -10.04 -11.13 -29.19
C PRO A 149 -9.85 -12.64 -28.99
N GLU A 150 -8.69 -13.07 -28.47
CA GLU A 150 -8.30 -14.48 -28.42
C GLU A 150 -8.30 -15.10 -27.00
N ASN A 151 -8.26 -14.29 -25.93
CA ASN A 151 -7.96 -14.77 -24.57
C ASN A 151 -9.03 -14.47 -23.50
N GLY A 152 -10.19 -13.92 -23.88
CA GLY A 152 -11.25 -13.57 -22.94
C GLY A 152 -10.91 -12.34 -22.07
N GLU A 153 -11.79 -11.99 -21.13
CA GLU A 153 -11.63 -10.83 -20.26
C GLU A 153 -10.32 -10.84 -19.45
N PHE A 154 -9.58 -9.72 -19.48
CA PHE A 154 -8.36 -9.51 -18.71
C PHE A 154 -8.48 -8.24 -17.87
N GLN A 155 -8.22 -8.34 -16.56
CA GLN A 155 -8.27 -7.21 -15.64
C GLN A 155 -6.88 -6.72 -15.24
N PHE A 156 -6.72 -5.41 -15.09
CA PHE A 156 -5.49 -4.79 -14.64
C PHE A 156 -5.75 -3.49 -13.87
N VAL A 157 -4.73 -3.04 -13.14
CA VAL A 157 -4.78 -1.80 -12.36
C VAL A 157 -4.68 -0.59 -13.29
N THR A 158 -5.58 0.37 -13.13
CA THR A 158 -5.59 1.60 -13.94
C THR A 158 -4.37 2.47 -13.64
N VAL A 159 -4.17 3.51 -14.45
CA VAL A 159 -3.15 4.51 -14.15
C VAL A 159 -3.36 5.14 -12.77
N LEU A 160 -2.26 5.42 -12.07
CA LEU A 160 -2.28 5.92 -10.68
C LEU A 160 -2.91 7.31 -10.53
N MET A 161 -2.90 8.12 -11.61
CA MET A 161 -3.39 9.49 -11.62
C MET A 161 -4.62 9.63 -12.50
N ARG A 162 -5.68 10.24 -11.95
CA ARG A 162 -6.89 10.61 -12.69
C ARG A 162 -6.81 12.08 -13.10
N PHE A 163 -6.86 12.34 -14.40
CA PHE A 163 -6.84 13.70 -14.95
C PHE A 163 -8.23 14.07 -15.46
N HIS A 164 -8.94 14.97 -14.77
CA HIS A 164 -10.30 15.34 -15.17
C HIS A 164 -10.38 16.11 -16.50
N ARG A 165 -9.34 16.86 -16.87
CA ARG A 165 -9.30 17.65 -18.11
C ARG A 165 -8.77 16.87 -19.32
N THR A 166 -7.95 15.87 -19.07
CA THR A 166 -7.32 15.03 -20.10
C THR A 166 -7.38 13.58 -19.60
N PRO A 167 -8.58 12.98 -19.58
CA PRO A 167 -8.77 11.63 -19.04
C PRO A 167 -7.76 10.66 -19.63
N THR A 168 -7.17 9.84 -18.76
CA THR A 168 -6.29 8.78 -19.20
C THR A 168 -7.15 7.59 -19.59
N GLU A 169 -7.04 7.16 -20.84
CA GLU A 169 -7.72 5.97 -21.35
C GLU A 169 -6.65 4.91 -21.66
N VAL A 170 -6.98 3.65 -21.37
CA VAL A 170 -6.15 2.54 -21.84
C VAL A 170 -6.52 2.32 -23.29
N ALA A 171 -5.71 2.88 -24.19
CA ALA A 171 -6.07 3.02 -25.59
C ALA A 171 -6.19 1.67 -26.31
N GLU A 172 -5.23 0.76 -26.10
CA GLU A 172 -5.14 -0.49 -26.87
C GLU A 172 -4.46 -1.58 -26.03
N LEU A 173 -4.65 -2.84 -26.45
CA LEU A 173 -3.93 -3.98 -25.89
C LEU A 173 -2.43 -3.88 -26.22
N ALA A 174 -1.62 -4.63 -25.47
CA ALA A 174 -0.20 -4.71 -25.74
C ALA A 174 0.03 -5.20 -27.18
N ALA A 175 0.76 -4.42 -27.97
CA ALA A 175 1.05 -4.73 -29.36
C ALA A 175 1.89 -6.00 -29.46
N GLU A 176 1.63 -6.81 -30.49
CA GLU A 176 2.50 -7.92 -30.84
C GLU A 176 3.88 -7.44 -31.30
N LEU A 177 4.85 -8.34 -31.25
CA LEU A 177 6.20 -8.07 -31.73
C LEU A 177 6.15 -7.67 -33.21
N GLY A 178 6.43 -6.40 -33.47
CA GLY A 178 6.47 -5.83 -34.82
C GLY A 178 5.13 -5.45 -35.44
N GLN A 179 4.02 -5.52 -34.69
CA GLN A 179 2.67 -5.21 -35.18
C GLN A 179 2.57 -3.88 -35.94
N HIS A 180 3.32 -2.87 -35.49
CA HIS A 180 3.28 -1.51 -36.04
C HIS A 180 4.49 -1.16 -36.91
N THR A 181 5.40 -2.10 -37.18
CA THR A 181 6.66 -1.82 -37.90
C THR A 181 6.41 -1.21 -39.28
N GLU A 182 5.53 -1.82 -40.08
CA GLU A 182 5.25 -1.34 -41.45
C GLU A 182 4.51 0.00 -41.45
N THR A 183 3.49 0.16 -40.59
CA THR A 183 2.73 1.40 -40.45
C THR A 183 3.64 2.58 -40.11
N VAL A 184 4.54 2.41 -39.12
CA VAL A 184 5.49 3.46 -38.73
C VAL A 184 6.47 3.78 -39.86
N LEU A 185 6.96 2.79 -40.61
CA LEU A 185 7.87 3.04 -41.74
C LEU A 185 7.20 3.76 -42.90
N LEU A 186 5.94 3.42 -43.20
CA LEU A 186 5.14 4.14 -44.19
C LEU A 186 4.90 5.61 -43.78
N ASP A 187 4.58 5.86 -42.50
CA ASP A 187 4.40 7.21 -41.97
C ASP A 187 5.68 8.05 -42.03
N LEU A 188 6.85 7.40 -41.95
CA LEU A 188 8.16 8.02 -42.16
C LEU A 188 8.53 8.21 -43.64
N GLY A 189 7.69 7.78 -44.57
CA GLY A 189 7.87 7.96 -46.01
C GLY A 189 8.66 6.84 -46.70
N CYS A 190 8.88 5.69 -46.06
CA CYS A 190 9.45 4.52 -46.73
C CYS A 190 8.46 3.93 -47.74
N SER A 191 8.98 3.44 -48.87
CA SER A 191 8.18 2.66 -49.82
C SER A 191 8.07 1.19 -49.39
N TRP A 192 7.11 0.46 -49.95
CA TRP A 192 7.00 -0.99 -49.77
C TRP A 192 8.26 -1.74 -50.24
N ASP A 193 8.96 -1.22 -51.25
CA ASP A 193 10.24 -1.77 -51.71
C ASP A 193 11.34 -1.59 -50.66
N ASP A 194 11.38 -0.42 -49.99
CA ASP A 194 12.31 -0.17 -48.90
C ASP A 194 12.05 -1.12 -47.72
N ILE A 195 10.78 -1.29 -47.35
CA ILE A 195 10.35 -2.18 -46.25
C ILE A 195 10.72 -3.63 -46.57
N THR A 196 10.46 -4.11 -47.79
CA THR A 196 10.82 -5.47 -48.22
C THR A 196 12.33 -5.68 -48.15
N ARG A 197 13.12 -4.72 -48.65
CA ARG A 197 14.59 -4.78 -48.57
C ARG A 197 15.10 -4.78 -47.12
N LEU A 198 14.42 -4.11 -46.19
CA LEU A 198 14.77 -4.14 -44.76
C LEU A 198 14.45 -5.50 -44.13
N LYS A 199 13.31 -6.11 -44.48
CA LYS A 199 12.94 -7.48 -44.08
C LYS A 199 13.95 -8.51 -44.57
N ASP A 200 14.29 -8.47 -45.87
CA ASP A 200 15.25 -9.40 -46.48
C ASP A 200 16.64 -9.33 -45.84
N ARG A 201 17.00 -8.17 -45.28
CA ARG A 201 18.28 -7.96 -44.58
C ARG A 201 18.22 -8.27 -43.08
N GLY A 202 17.06 -8.65 -42.54
CA GLY A 202 16.86 -8.91 -41.11
C GLY A 202 16.99 -7.66 -40.23
N ALA A 203 16.85 -6.46 -40.81
CA ALA A 203 16.88 -5.20 -40.06
C ALA A 203 15.55 -4.93 -39.34
N ILE A 204 14.46 -5.51 -39.86
CA ILE A 204 13.13 -5.57 -39.27
C ILE A 204 12.58 -6.99 -39.43
N ILE A 205 11.57 -7.32 -38.64
CA ILE A 205 10.87 -8.62 -38.69
C ILE A 205 9.70 -8.61 -39.68
#